data_AF-A0A9D5U4J3-F1
#
_entry.id   AF-A0A9D5U4J3-F1
#
_cell.length_a   1.000
_cell.length_b   1.000
_cell.length_c   1.000
_cell.angle_alpha   90.00
_cell.angle_beta   90.00
_cell.angle_gamma   90.00
#
_symmetry.space_group_name_H-M   'P 1'
#
loop_
_entity.id
_entity.type
_entity.pdbx_description
1 polymer ?
#
loop_
_entity_poly.entity_id
_entity_poly.type
_entity_poly.pdbx_seq_one_letter_code
_entity_poly.pdbx_strand_id
1 'polypeptide(L)'
;MKGRNRRPPRDRFNALLSFGYALLYSNVLQALLVVGLEPSLGFYHTPRSSAFPLALDLMELFRLPIWDIPLIGSLNRMQWDPDADFDVAAGRVWLSPSGRKKAIVLFEERLQEKWRHPVVNYSMSHARLLELESRLLEKEWVGEPGLFACMRLR
;
A
#
# COMPACT_ATOMS: atom_id res chain seq x y z
N MET A 1 18.86 -15.14 -5.85
CA MET A 1 17.88 -14.17 -5.32
C MET A 1 16.62 -14.92 -4.91
N LYS A 2 16.30 -15.04 -3.62
CA LYS A 2 15.03 -15.64 -3.17
C LYS A 2 13.96 -14.55 -3.28
N GLY A 3 13.07 -14.66 -4.27
CA GLY A 3 12.03 -13.68 -4.58
C GLY A 3 10.87 -13.65 -3.58
N ARG A 4 9.96 -12.70 -3.78
CA ARG A 4 8.75 -12.45 -2.97
C ARG A 4 7.93 -13.74 -2.77
N ASN A 5 7.77 -14.17 -1.52
CA ASN A 5 6.96 -15.33 -1.16
C ASN A 5 5.70 -14.91 -0.39
N ARG A 6 4.53 -15.16 -0.97
CA ARG A 6 3.26 -14.53 -0.57
C ARG A 6 2.46 -15.38 0.41
N ARG A 7 2.48 -16.72 0.33
CA ARG A 7 1.58 -17.60 1.10
C ARG A 7 2.14 -19.01 1.32
N PRO A 8 2.57 -19.37 2.54
CA PRO A 8 2.91 -18.49 3.66
C PRO A 8 4.27 -17.81 3.45
N PRO A 9 4.48 -16.60 4.01
CA PRO A 9 5.81 -15.98 4.06
C PRO A 9 6.80 -16.94 4.72
N ARG A 10 7.97 -17.11 4.11
CA ARG A 10 9.07 -17.94 4.64
C ARG A 10 10.12 -17.14 5.40
N ASP A 11 9.98 -15.82 5.40
CA ASP A 11 10.88 -14.90 6.07
C ASP A 11 10.11 -13.68 6.60
N ARG A 12 10.73 -13.04 7.59
CA ARG A 12 10.19 -11.89 8.33
C ARG A 12 9.91 -10.69 7.41
N PHE A 13 10.74 -10.46 6.41
CA PHE A 13 10.58 -9.37 5.46
C PHE A 13 9.32 -9.55 4.60
N ASN A 14 9.09 -10.74 4.05
CA ASN A 14 7.88 -11.07 3.31
C ASN A 14 6.61 -11.02 4.18
N ALA A 15 6.73 -11.32 5.48
CA ALA A 15 5.61 -11.16 6.43
C ALA A 15 5.23 -9.68 6.60
N LEU A 16 6.22 -8.80 6.76
CA LEU A 16 6.05 -7.35 6.82
C LEU A 16 5.44 -6.80 5.52
N LEU A 17 5.99 -7.17 4.37
CA LEU A 17 5.46 -6.78 3.06
C LEU A 17 4.00 -7.20 2.89
N SER A 18 3.68 -8.45 3.20
CA SER A 18 2.32 -8.97 3.05
C SER A 18 1.33 -8.24 3.94
N PHE A 19 1.74 -7.92 5.18
CA PHE A 19 0.89 -7.19 6.12
C PHE A 19 0.64 -5.75 5.67
N GLY A 20 1.68 -4.99 5.30
CA GLY A 20 1.51 -3.61 4.84
C GLY A 20 0.75 -3.50 3.52
N TYR A 21 0.91 -4.44 2.60
CA TYR A 21 0.07 -4.47 1.39
C TYR A 21 -1.38 -4.77 1.69
N ALA A 22 -1.70 -5.54 2.74
CA ALA A 22 -3.09 -5.73 3.15
C ALA A 22 -3.69 -4.42 3.71
N LEU A 23 -2.92 -3.65 4.50
CA LEU A 23 -3.35 -2.33 4.98
C LEU A 23 -3.56 -1.36 3.81
N LEU A 24 -2.61 -1.32 2.88
CA LEU A 24 -2.67 -0.45 1.71
C LEU A 24 -3.86 -0.79 0.82
N TYR A 25 -4.09 -2.08 0.55
CA TYR A 25 -5.23 -2.53 -0.23
C TYR A 25 -6.55 -2.06 0.39
N SER A 26 -6.73 -2.19 1.70
CA SER A 26 -7.95 -1.74 2.39
C SER A 26 -8.16 -0.22 2.25
N ASN A 27 -7.09 0.58 2.36
CA ASN A 27 -7.17 2.03 2.21
C ASN A 27 -7.49 2.46 0.77
N VAL A 28 -6.88 1.80 -0.23
CA VAL A 28 -7.17 2.04 -1.65
C VAL A 28 -8.63 1.66 -1.96
N LEU A 29 -9.08 0.51 -1.47
CA LEU A 29 -10.48 0.09 -1.65
C LEU A 29 -11.45 1.10 -1.04
N GLN A 30 -11.17 1.60 0.17
CA GLN A 30 -11.97 2.64 0.80
C GLN A 30 -11.99 3.93 -0.04
N ALA A 31 -10.85 4.35 -0.59
CA ALA A 31 -10.76 5.53 -1.46
C ALA A 31 -11.61 5.37 -2.74
N LEU A 32 -11.56 4.21 -3.39
CA LEU A 32 -12.40 3.91 -4.55
C LEU A 32 -13.89 4.00 -4.22
N LEU A 33 -14.31 3.41 -3.09
CA LEU A 33 -15.71 3.44 -2.64
C LEU A 33 -16.18 4.86 -2.31
N VAL A 34 -15.33 5.69 -1.71
CA VAL A 34 -15.63 7.10 -1.40
C VAL A 34 -15.79 7.94 -2.66
N VAL A 35 -14.98 7.68 -3.69
CA VAL A 35 -15.11 8.36 -4.99
C VAL A 35 -16.32 7.86 -5.78
N GLY A 36 -16.80 6.64 -5.50
CA GLY A 36 -17.92 6.01 -6.20
C GLY A 36 -17.52 5.13 -7.37
N LEU A 37 -16.25 4.71 -7.44
CA LEU A 37 -15.76 3.79 -8.46
C LEU A 37 -16.08 2.34 -8.08
N GLU A 38 -16.46 1.54 -9.07
CA GLU A 38 -16.72 0.11 -8.90
C GLU A 38 -15.39 -0.67 -8.81
N PRO A 39 -15.02 -1.23 -7.63
CA PRO A 39 -13.71 -1.86 -7.45
C PRO A 39 -13.52 -3.13 -8.30
N SER A 40 -14.61 -3.72 -8.78
CA SER A 40 -14.59 -4.92 -9.63
C SER A 40 -14.08 -4.63 -11.06
N LEU A 41 -14.03 -3.37 -11.49
CA LEU A 41 -13.63 -2.94 -12.84
C LEU A 41 -12.15 -2.54 -12.90
N GLY A 42 -11.25 -3.53 -12.85
CA GLY A 42 -9.82 -3.29 -13.09
C GLY A 42 -9.45 -3.27 -14.57
N PHE A 43 -8.27 -2.75 -14.87
CA PHE A 43 -7.68 -2.71 -16.21
C PHE A 43 -6.64 -3.80 -16.44
N TYR A 44 -5.77 -4.04 -15.44
CA TYR A 44 -4.66 -4.98 -15.57
C TYR A 44 -4.91 -6.28 -14.80
N HIS A 45 -5.46 -6.20 -13.59
CA HIS A 45 -5.80 -7.39 -12.83
C HIS A 45 -7.14 -7.99 -13.28
N THR A 46 -7.15 -9.30 -13.53
CA THR A 46 -8.38 -10.04 -13.78
C THR A 46 -9.19 -10.16 -12.49
N PRO A 47 -10.53 -10.00 -12.52
CA PRO A 47 -11.38 -10.26 -11.36
C PRO A 47 -11.13 -11.68 -10.83
N ARG A 48 -10.83 -11.79 -9.53
CA ARG A 48 -10.73 -13.07 -8.81
C ARG A 48 -11.52 -12.96 -7.52
N SER A 49 -12.08 -14.07 -7.06
CA SER A 49 -12.96 -14.12 -5.88
C SER A 49 -12.37 -13.55 -4.59
N SER A 50 -11.04 -13.39 -4.50
CA SER A 50 -10.36 -12.98 -3.28
C SER A 50 -9.93 -11.51 -3.21
N ALA A 51 -10.03 -10.73 -4.30
CA ALA A 51 -9.60 -9.33 -4.31
C ALA A 51 -10.21 -8.56 -5.49
N PHE A 52 -10.48 -7.28 -5.25
CA PHE A 52 -10.99 -6.35 -6.25
C PHE A 52 -9.86 -5.90 -7.17
N PRO A 53 -9.97 -6.12 -8.48
CA PRO A 53 -8.89 -5.87 -9.43
C PRO A 53 -8.53 -4.39 -9.53
N LEU A 54 -9.49 -3.46 -9.48
CA LEU A 54 -9.19 -2.03 -9.54
C LEU A 54 -8.39 -1.56 -8.32
N ALA A 55 -8.74 -2.09 -7.15
CA ALA A 55 -7.99 -1.81 -5.92
C ALA A 55 -6.55 -2.34 -6.01
N LEU A 56 -6.32 -3.49 -6.65
CA LEU A 56 -4.98 -4.01 -6.91
C LEU A 56 -4.22 -3.15 -7.91
N ASP A 57 -4.86 -2.72 -9.00
CA ASP A 57 -4.25 -1.86 -10.02
C ASP A 57 -3.80 -0.53 -9.41
N LEU A 58 -4.71 0.13 -8.68
CA LEU A 58 -4.43 1.44 -8.10
C LEU A 58 -3.40 1.34 -6.95
N MET A 59 -3.41 0.24 -6.19
CA MET A 59 -2.42 -0.02 -5.15
C MET A 59 -0.97 0.01 -5.68
N GLU A 60 -0.72 -0.40 -6.94
CA GLU A 60 0.63 -0.44 -7.50
C GLU A 60 1.30 0.95 -7.52
N LEU A 61 0.54 2.05 -7.66
CA LEU A 61 1.07 3.41 -7.56
C LEU A 61 1.64 3.74 -6.17
N PHE A 62 1.15 3.05 -5.15
CA PHE A 62 1.36 3.42 -3.75
C PHE A 62 2.26 2.47 -2.97
N ARG A 63 2.52 1.26 -3.48
CA ARG A 63 3.36 0.25 -2.80
C ARG A 63 4.71 0.82 -2.38
N LEU A 64 5.39 1.48 -3.32
CA LEU A 64 6.70 2.06 -3.09
C LEU A 64 6.66 3.25 -2.10
N PRO A 65 5.88 4.33 -2.35
CA PRO A 65 5.88 5.51 -1.47
C PRO A 65 5.31 5.26 -0.08
N ILE A 66 4.26 4.44 0.03
CA ILE A 66 3.50 4.28 1.28
C ILE A 66 4.02 3.11 2.12
N TRP A 67 4.60 2.06 1.54
CA TRP A 67 5.02 0.90 2.33
C TRP A 67 6.48 0.49 2.16
N ASP A 68 6.98 0.32 0.93
CA ASP A 68 8.30 -0.28 0.75
C ASP A 68 9.43 0.64 1.26
N ILE A 69 9.38 1.95 0.96
CA ILE A 69 10.35 2.93 1.47
C ILE A 69 10.33 3.03 3.01
N PRO A 70 9.18 3.26 3.69
CA PRO A 70 9.17 3.35 5.15
C PRO A 70 9.56 2.04 5.81
N LEU A 71 9.18 0.90 5.24
CA LEU A 71 9.59 -0.41 5.73
C LEU A 71 11.11 -0.57 5.69
N ILE A 72 11.74 -0.31 4.54
CA ILE A 72 13.20 -0.38 4.41
C ILE A 72 13.87 0.60 5.39
N GLY A 73 13.34 1.81 5.52
CA GLY A 73 13.83 2.79 6.49
C GLY A 73 13.74 2.29 7.94
N SER A 74 12.63 1.64 8.32
CA SER A 74 12.43 1.08 9.66
C SER A 74 13.37 -0.08 9.97
N LEU A 75 13.68 -0.91 8.97
CA LEU A 75 14.64 -2.00 9.07
C LEU A 75 16.06 -1.47 9.24
N ASN A 76 16.46 -0.47 8.46
CA ASN A 76 17.78 0.17 8.57
C ASN A 76 17.98 0.86 9.92
N ARG A 77 16.89 1.32 10.56
CA ARG A 77 16.89 1.87 11.92
C ARG A 77 16.76 0.82 13.03
N MET A 78 16.79 -0.48 12.68
CA MET A 78 16.71 -1.59 13.63
C MET A 78 15.47 -1.52 14.55
N GLN A 79 14.32 -1.07 14.01
CA GLN A 79 13.08 -0.89 14.79
C GLN A 79 12.33 -2.21 15.10
N TRP A 80 12.79 -3.31 14.50
CA TRP A 80 12.16 -4.63 14.55
C TRP A 80 13.00 -5.61 15.37
N ASP A 81 12.35 -6.27 16.32
CA ASP A 81 12.92 -7.35 17.10
C ASP A 81 12.57 -8.69 16.45
N PRO A 82 13.55 -9.48 15.96
CA PRO A 82 13.29 -10.75 15.29
C PRO A 82 12.55 -11.80 16.14
N ASP A 83 12.64 -11.73 17.47
CA ASP A 83 12.11 -12.72 18.41
C ASP A 83 10.80 -12.24 19.05
N ALA A 84 10.65 -10.94 19.29
CA ALA A 84 9.42 -10.38 19.87
C ALA A 84 8.35 -10.03 18.82
N ASP A 85 8.75 -9.53 17.64
CA ASP A 85 7.80 -9.00 16.65
C ASP A 85 7.30 -10.04 15.64
N PHE A 86 7.82 -11.26 15.68
CA PHE A 86 7.51 -12.32 14.70
C PHE A 86 7.23 -13.66 15.36
N ASP A 87 6.17 -14.31 14.90
CA ASP A 87 5.86 -15.69 15.23
C ASP A 87 6.37 -16.60 14.10
N VAL A 88 7.33 -17.47 14.41
CA VAL A 88 7.92 -18.40 13.44
C VAL A 88 7.57 -19.83 13.82
N ALA A 89 6.78 -20.51 13.00
CA ALA A 89 6.42 -21.91 13.22
C ALA A 89 6.38 -22.69 11.89
N ALA A 90 6.96 -23.91 11.89
CA ALA A 90 6.94 -24.82 10.75
C ALA A 90 7.37 -24.19 9.41
N GLY A 91 8.40 -23.34 9.42
CA GLY A 91 8.90 -22.64 8.23
C GLY A 91 8.00 -21.53 7.69
N ARG A 92 7.01 -21.11 8.48
CA ARG A 92 6.11 -20.00 8.19
C ARG A 92 6.38 -18.87 9.19
N VAL A 93 6.24 -17.64 8.72
CA VAL A 93 6.48 -16.44 9.51
C VAL A 93 5.26 -15.54 9.48
N TRP A 94 4.82 -15.11 10.66
CA TRP A 94 3.76 -14.12 10.86
C TRP A 94 4.25 -12.99 11.76
N LEU A 95 3.52 -11.87 11.76
CA LEU A 95 3.74 -10.82 12.74
C LEU A 95 3.02 -11.16 14.04
N SER A 96 3.74 -11.05 15.15
CA SER A 96 3.17 -11.14 16.48
C SER A 96 2.21 -9.95 16.73
N PRO A 97 1.44 -9.93 17.83
CA PRO A 97 0.65 -8.76 18.21
C PRO A 97 1.49 -7.47 18.32
N SER A 98 2.73 -7.53 18.84
CA SER A 98 3.61 -6.36 18.92
C SER A 98 4.08 -5.92 17.53
N GLY A 99 4.49 -6.87 16.69
CA GLY A 99 4.92 -6.60 15.32
C GLY A 99 3.81 -5.97 14.47
N ARG A 100 2.57 -6.46 14.61
CA ARG A 100 1.39 -5.86 13.96
C ARG A 100 1.16 -4.44 14.43
N LYS A 101 1.23 -4.18 15.73
CA LYS A 101 1.08 -2.83 16.29
C LYS A 101 2.14 -1.87 15.73
N LYS A 102 3.41 -2.29 15.70
CA LYS A 102 4.50 -1.49 15.11
C LYS A 102 4.26 -1.21 13.62
N ALA A 103 3.83 -2.22 12.86
CA ALA A 103 3.55 -2.07 11.43
C ALA A 103 2.41 -1.09 11.18
N ILE A 104 1.34 -1.15 11.97
CA ILE A 104 0.21 -0.22 11.89
C ILE A 104 0.69 1.20 12.20
N VAL A 105 1.44 1.40 13.29
CA VAL A 105 1.96 2.73 13.64
C VAL A 105 2.83 3.31 12.51
N LEU A 106 3.77 2.53 11.99
CA LEU A 106 4.61 2.95 10.86
C LEU A 106 3.80 3.34 9.62
N PHE A 107 2.74 2.57 9.32
CA PHE A 107 1.86 2.81 8.18
C PHE A 107 1.01 4.07 8.36
N GLU A 108 0.39 4.24 9.54
CA GLU A 108 -0.43 5.42 9.88
C GLU A 108 0.42 6.70 9.89
N GLU A 109 1.62 6.65 10.47
CA GLU A 109 2.56 7.77 10.44
C GLU A 109 2.89 8.17 9.01
N ARG A 110 3.19 7.19 8.14
CA ARG A 110 3.42 7.44 6.71
C ARG A 110 2.20 8.06 6.04
N LEU A 111 0.99 7.62 6.36
CA LEU A 111 -0.23 8.20 5.79
C LEU A 111 -0.42 9.68 6.16
N GLN A 112 0.05 10.11 7.33
CA GLN A 112 -0.01 11.51 7.79
C GLN A 112 1.13 12.38 7.26
N GLU A 113 2.26 11.80 6.85
CA GLU A 113 3.36 12.53 6.23
C GLU A 113 2.87 13.34 5.03
N LYS A 114 3.22 14.62 4.99
CA LYS A 114 2.86 15.54 3.91
C LYS A 114 3.91 15.48 2.81
N TRP A 115 3.43 15.28 1.59
CA TRP A 115 4.25 15.30 0.38
C TRP A 115 3.69 16.32 -0.61
N ARG A 116 4.60 17.04 -1.29
CA ARG A 116 4.22 18.02 -2.30
C ARG A 116 4.01 17.31 -3.63
N HIS A 117 2.77 17.29 -4.10
CA HIS A 117 2.45 16.67 -5.37
C HIS A 117 3.11 17.45 -6.54
N PRO A 118 3.87 16.79 -7.43
CA PRO A 118 4.68 17.45 -8.45
C PRO A 118 3.86 18.19 -9.50
N VAL A 119 2.65 17.69 -9.81
CA VAL A 119 1.75 18.28 -10.81
C VAL A 119 0.82 19.34 -10.22
N VAL A 120 0.03 19.01 -9.18
CA VAL A 120 -0.94 19.96 -8.60
C VAL A 120 -0.31 20.99 -7.66
N ASN A 121 0.99 20.90 -7.34
CA ASN A 121 1.76 21.87 -6.54
C ASN A 121 1.25 22.14 -5.11
N TYR A 122 0.31 21.33 -4.60
CA TYR A 122 -0.18 21.37 -3.23
C TYR A 122 0.50 20.31 -2.36
N SER A 123 0.74 20.66 -1.10
CA SER A 123 1.21 19.71 -0.07
C SER A 123 0.01 19.01 0.55
N MET A 124 -0.02 17.69 0.47
CA MET A 124 -1.09 16.87 1.03
C MET A 124 -0.53 15.61 1.67
N SER A 125 -1.30 15.03 2.59
CA SER A 125 -0.91 13.77 3.22
C SER A 125 -1.02 12.62 2.23
N HIS A 126 -0.26 11.54 2.44
CA HIS A 126 -0.40 10.33 1.63
C HIS A 126 -1.82 9.75 1.67
N ALA A 127 -2.54 9.90 2.79
CA ALA A 127 -3.96 9.54 2.86
C ALA A 127 -4.82 10.32 1.86
N ARG A 128 -4.61 11.64 1.72
CA ARG A 128 -5.32 12.46 0.73
C ARG A 128 -4.91 12.15 -0.70
N LEU A 129 -3.67 11.72 -0.90
CA LEU A 129 -3.14 11.32 -2.20
C LEU A 129 -3.84 10.06 -2.76
N LEU A 130 -4.17 9.10 -1.89
CA LEU A 130 -4.96 7.91 -2.28
C LEU A 130 -6.33 8.30 -2.84
N GLU A 131 -7.03 9.21 -2.14
CA GLU A 131 -8.33 9.72 -2.58
C GLU A 131 -8.21 10.55 -3.86
N LEU A 132 -7.17 11.39 -3.96
CA LEU A 132 -6.93 12.23 -5.13
C LEU A 132 -6.72 11.37 -6.38
N GLU A 133 -5.82 10.39 -6.36
CA GLU A 133 -5.58 9.54 -7.54
C GLU A 133 -6.82 8.72 -7.92
N SER A 134 -7.60 8.27 -6.93
CA SER A 134 -8.90 7.63 -7.19
C SER A 134 -9.85 8.57 -7.92
N ARG A 135 -9.90 9.85 -7.53
CA ARG A 135 -10.73 10.89 -8.16
C ARG A 135 -10.20 11.33 -9.53
N LEU A 136 -8.89 11.35 -9.72
CA LEU A 136 -8.28 11.63 -11.02
C LEU A 136 -8.58 10.50 -12.01
N LEU A 137 -8.62 9.25 -11.55
CA LEU A 137 -9.05 8.13 -12.38
C LEU A 137 -10.51 8.28 -12.84
N GLU A 138 -11.40 8.68 -11.92
CA GLU A 138 -12.80 8.95 -12.25
C GLU A 138 -12.92 10.04 -13.32
N LYS A 139 -12.16 11.13 -13.22
CA LYS A 139 -12.10 12.18 -14.24
C LYS A 139 -11.60 11.66 -15.60
N GLU A 140 -10.60 10.79 -15.60
CA GLU A 140 -10.08 10.15 -16.81
C GLU A 140 -11.19 9.36 -17.53
N TRP A 141 -12.05 8.67 -16.78
CA TRP A 141 -13.19 7.91 -17.31
C TRP A 141 -14.35 8.77 -17.80
N VAL A 142 -14.55 9.95 -17.21
CA VAL A 142 -15.61 10.90 -17.63
C VAL A 142 -15.17 11.77 -18.81
N GLY A 143 -13.93 11.63 -19.28
CA GLY A 143 -13.42 12.34 -20.45
C GLY A 143 -12.74 13.68 -20.13
N GLU A 144 -12.30 13.87 -18.89
CA GLU A 144 -11.40 14.96 -18.47
C GLU A 144 -9.97 14.42 -18.18
N PRO A 145 -9.25 13.90 -19.20
CA PRO A 145 -8.00 13.17 -18.98
C PRO A 145 -6.80 14.08 -18.67
N GLY A 146 -5.73 13.45 -18.16
CA GLY A 146 -4.37 14.00 -18.23
C GLY A 146 -3.66 14.24 -16.89
N LEU A 147 -4.29 13.90 -15.77
CA LEU A 147 -3.69 14.09 -14.44
C LEU A 147 -3.54 12.78 -13.66
N PHE A 148 -4.28 11.71 -14.02
CA PHE A 148 -4.20 10.41 -13.36
C PHE A 148 -2.79 9.79 -13.48
N ALA A 149 -2.30 9.19 -12.39
CA ALA A 149 -1.03 8.46 -12.34
C ALA A 149 0.20 9.25 -12.82
N CYS A 150 0.10 10.59 -12.82
CA CYS A 150 1.23 11.47 -13.16
C CYS A 150 2.19 11.69 -11.97
N MET A 151 1.85 11.15 -10.79
CA MET A 151 2.72 11.14 -9.62
C MET A 151 4.00 10.35 -9.91
N ARG A 152 5.15 11.04 -9.93
CA ARG A 152 6.47 10.41 -9.98
C ARG A 152 7.28 10.81 -8.76
N LEU A 153 7.75 9.81 -8.02
CA LEU A 153 8.80 10.01 -7.03
C LEU A 153 10.09 10.39 -7.78
N ARG A 154 10.70 11.50 -7.38
CA ARG A 154 12.01 11.94 -7.87
C ARG A 154 13.07 11.57 -6.86
#